data_AF-A0AAW7CIY3-F1
#
_entry.id   AF-A0AAW7CIY3-F1
#
_cell.length_a   1.000
_cell.length_b   1.000
_cell.length_c   1.000
_cell.angle_alpha   90.00
_cell.angle_beta   90.00
_cell.angle_gamma   90.00
#
_symmetry.space_group_name_H-M   'P 1'
#
loop_
_entity.id
_entity.type
_entity.pdbx_description
1 polymer ?
#
loop_
_entity_poly.entity_id
_entity_poly.type
_entity_poly.pdbx_seq_one_letter_code
_entity_poly.pdbx_strand_id
1 'polypeptide(L)'
;MNIKKFVISLALISFNAQALIINENNPPEYQSFKSNYSDMIELANKSRLPHRVFYTSPSTGKNALWFDAVKHGDLNEVKKMLANGQNIEAKDTGSLEQTALGWAAFIGDEEMVDYLISQGANLWATDKDDVYNVFKSAVLGNNVNVVKKIHDLMRSDIELNNQRVENDGETFIMIAASNNRLNTVKYLISQGADVNLITTTQDKSLFSYNHSALSYACQNNLEDMQKLLIKNGAINHITGTTSCY
;
A
#
# COMPACT_ATOMS: atom_id res chain seq x y z
N MET A 1 56.02 -30.76 17.15
CA MET A 1 55.06 -30.08 16.24
C MET A 1 53.72 -30.04 16.96
N ASN A 2 53.42 -28.93 17.65
CA ASN A 2 52.26 -28.79 18.54
C ASN A 2 51.11 -28.10 17.79
N ILE A 3 50.04 -28.82 17.51
CA ILE A 3 48.82 -28.25 16.93
C ILE A 3 47.87 -27.92 18.09
N LYS A 4 47.81 -26.64 18.47
CA LYS A 4 46.78 -26.12 19.38
C LYS A 4 45.43 -26.16 18.66
N LYS A 5 44.49 -26.97 19.15
CA LYS A 5 43.08 -26.90 18.77
C LYS A 5 42.48 -25.62 19.37
N PHE A 6 42.15 -24.66 18.52
CA PHE A 6 41.30 -23.53 18.88
C PHE A 6 39.86 -24.05 18.99
N VAL A 7 39.31 -24.07 20.19
CA VAL A 7 37.88 -24.24 20.42
C VAL A 7 37.26 -22.85 20.32
N ILE A 8 36.60 -22.55 19.20
CA ILE A 8 35.78 -21.35 19.06
C ILE A 8 34.50 -21.61 19.84
N SER A 9 34.34 -20.91 20.97
CA SER A 9 33.10 -20.90 21.74
C SER A 9 32.07 -20.08 20.96
N LEU A 10 31.04 -20.76 20.41
CA LEU A 10 29.86 -20.08 19.86
C LEU A 10 29.05 -19.54 21.03
N ALA A 11 29.10 -18.23 21.25
CA ALA A 11 28.17 -17.56 22.13
C ALA A 11 26.77 -17.59 21.48
N LEU A 12 25.91 -18.48 21.95
CA LEU A 12 24.47 -18.43 21.69
C LEU A 12 23.92 -17.20 22.40
N ILE A 13 23.82 -16.09 21.67
CA ILE A 13 22.99 -14.96 22.09
C ILE A 13 21.55 -15.44 22.00
N SER A 14 20.96 -15.76 23.15
CA SER A 14 19.54 -16.04 23.26
C SER A 14 18.79 -14.74 23.00
N PHE A 15 18.26 -14.59 21.79
CA PHE A 15 17.19 -13.64 21.56
C PHE A 15 15.99 -14.11 22.37
N ASN A 16 15.58 -13.32 23.36
CA ASN A 16 14.27 -13.43 23.99
C ASN A 16 13.22 -13.24 22.88
N ALA A 17 12.76 -14.34 22.28
CA ALA A 17 11.68 -14.36 21.34
C ALA A 17 10.39 -14.04 22.11
N GLN A 18 10.10 -12.74 22.29
CA GLN A 18 8.74 -12.30 22.41
C GLN A 18 8.01 -12.78 21.16
N ALA A 19 6.86 -13.43 21.38
CA ALA A 19 6.16 -14.22 20.37
C ALA A 19 6.09 -13.46 19.04
N LEU A 20 6.86 -13.94 18.05
CA LEU A 20 6.61 -13.55 16.66
C LEU A 20 5.14 -13.88 16.37
N ILE A 21 4.50 -13.05 15.56
CA ILE A 21 3.25 -13.46 14.91
C ILE A 21 3.49 -14.84 14.29
N ILE A 22 2.57 -15.78 14.52
CA ILE A 22 2.58 -17.09 13.87
C ILE A 22 1.24 -17.23 13.16
N ASN A 23 1.21 -16.89 11.88
CA ASN A 23 0.09 -17.22 11.00
C ASN A 23 0.32 -18.61 10.41
N GLU A 24 -0.25 -19.64 11.04
CA GLU A 24 -0.08 -21.04 10.61
C GLU A 24 -0.67 -21.34 9.22
N ASN A 25 -1.51 -20.44 8.67
CA ASN A 25 -2.01 -20.57 7.30
C ASN A 25 -0.97 -20.17 6.24
N ASN A 26 0.10 -19.49 6.64
CA ASN A 26 1.18 -19.09 5.75
C ASN A 26 2.23 -20.20 5.62
N PRO A 27 2.94 -20.28 4.46
CA PRO A 27 4.15 -21.07 4.34
C PRO A 27 5.17 -20.72 5.45
N PRO A 28 6.02 -21.65 5.89
CA PRO A 28 6.93 -21.47 7.03
C PRO A 28 7.71 -20.15 7.02
N GLU A 29 8.18 -19.71 5.85
CA GLU A 29 8.95 -18.49 5.67
C GLU A 29 8.13 -17.18 5.80
N TYR A 30 6.80 -17.25 5.77
CA TYR A 30 5.89 -16.09 5.88
C TYR A 30 5.02 -16.13 7.14
N GLN A 31 5.29 -17.03 8.09
CA GLN A 31 4.49 -17.15 9.32
C GLN A 31 4.57 -15.89 10.21
N SER A 32 5.65 -15.10 10.08
CA SER A 32 5.83 -13.84 10.80
C SER A 32 4.88 -12.72 10.36
N PHE A 33 4.11 -12.91 9.29
CA PHE A 33 3.16 -11.91 8.79
C PHE A 33 1.75 -12.17 9.34
N LYS A 34 1.11 -11.12 9.85
CA LYS A 34 -0.32 -11.11 10.23
C LYS A 34 -1.21 -11.48 9.06
N SER A 35 -0.95 -10.88 7.88
CA SER A 35 -1.72 -11.11 6.66
C SER A 35 -1.42 -12.46 6.02
N ASN A 36 -2.40 -13.04 5.33
CA ASN A 36 -2.18 -14.27 4.57
C ASN A 36 -1.29 -14.00 3.35
N TYR A 37 -0.45 -14.98 3.00
CA TYR A 37 0.48 -14.88 1.87
C TYR A 37 -0.22 -14.61 0.54
N SER A 38 -1.40 -15.22 0.31
CA SER A 38 -2.23 -14.94 -0.87
C SER A 38 -2.60 -13.46 -0.97
N ASP A 39 -3.01 -12.86 0.15
CA ASP A 39 -3.50 -11.49 0.21
C ASP A 39 -2.34 -10.51 0.00
N MET A 40 -1.15 -10.82 0.51
CA MET A 40 0.06 -10.03 0.28
C MET A 40 0.47 -10.02 -1.20
N ILE A 41 0.42 -11.16 -1.89
CA ILE A 41 0.75 -11.25 -3.34
C ILE A 41 -0.31 -10.56 -4.20
N GLU A 42 -1.58 -10.68 -3.83
CA GLU A 42 -2.65 -9.96 -4.52
C GLU A 42 -2.47 -8.44 -4.31
N LEU A 43 -2.15 -8.02 -3.09
CA LEU A 43 -1.94 -6.63 -2.73
C LEU A 43 -0.77 -6.01 -3.50
N ALA A 44 0.41 -6.64 -3.48
CA ALA A 44 1.62 -6.14 -4.12
C ALA A 44 2.34 -7.25 -4.88
N ASN A 45 2.58 -7.05 -6.18
CA ASN A 45 3.37 -7.99 -6.98
C ASN A 45 4.16 -7.25 -8.06
N LYS A 46 5.11 -7.97 -8.67
CA LYS A 46 6.04 -7.43 -9.66
C LYS A 46 5.36 -6.81 -10.89
N SER A 47 4.13 -7.20 -11.21
CA SER A 47 3.42 -6.71 -12.40
C SER A 47 2.66 -5.40 -12.15
N ARG A 48 2.16 -5.15 -10.93
CA ARG A 48 1.36 -3.95 -10.61
C ARG A 48 2.08 -2.97 -9.69
N LEU A 49 2.65 -3.46 -8.60
CA LEU A 49 3.29 -2.63 -7.56
C LEU A 49 4.65 -3.23 -7.17
N PRO A 50 5.61 -3.34 -8.10
CA PRO A 50 6.90 -3.98 -7.86
C PRO A 50 7.70 -3.33 -6.72
N HIS A 51 7.55 -2.02 -6.52
CA HIS A 51 8.24 -1.26 -5.48
C HIS A 51 7.60 -1.40 -4.09
N ARG A 52 6.42 -2.02 -3.98
CA ARG A 52 5.72 -2.26 -2.70
C ARG A 52 5.73 -3.73 -2.28
N VAL A 53 6.52 -4.59 -2.94
CA VAL A 53 6.68 -5.99 -2.55
C VAL A 53 7.50 -6.05 -1.25
N PHE A 54 6.79 -6.12 -0.13
CA PHE A 54 7.38 -5.99 1.21
C PHE A 54 7.70 -7.33 1.89
N TYR A 55 7.18 -8.43 1.35
CA TYR A 55 7.24 -9.75 1.97
C TYR A 55 8.39 -10.63 1.44
N THR A 56 9.15 -10.17 0.43
CA THR A 56 10.23 -10.99 -0.17
C THR A 56 11.60 -10.78 0.47
N SER A 57 11.78 -9.73 1.25
CA SER A 57 13.05 -9.42 1.92
C SER A 57 12.80 -8.53 3.14
N PRO A 58 13.59 -8.68 4.21
CA PRO A 58 13.53 -7.77 5.34
C PRO A 58 13.82 -6.32 4.94
N SER A 59 13.30 -5.40 5.73
CA SER A 59 13.61 -3.98 5.63
C SER A 59 15.11 -3.74 5.88
N THR A 60 15.62 -2.63 5.37
CA THR A 60 17.05 -2.30 5.47
C THR A 60 17.26 -0.89 6.02
N GLY A 61 18.49 -0.57 6.39
CA GLY A 61 18.86 0.74 6.91
C GLY A 61 18.59 0.91 8.41
N LYS A 62 18.73 2.15 8.90
CA LYS A 62 18.73 2.48 10.33
C LYS A 62 17.46 2.06 11.07
N ASN A 63 16.32 2.09 10.40
CA ASN A 63 14.99 1.79 10.98
C ASN A 63 14.43 0.44 10.50
N ALA A 64 15.28 -0.51 10.07
CA ALA A 64 14.84 -1.78 9.51
C ALA A 64 13.87 -2.54 10.43
N LEU A 65 14.22 -2.73 11.71
CA LEU A 65 13.39 -3.45 12.67
C LEU A 65 12.02 -2.79 12.89
N TRP A 66 11.97 -1.45 12.87
CA TRP A 66 10.73 -0.70 12.96
C TRP A 66 9.80 -1.00 11.77
N PHE A 67 10.34 -1.00 10.55
CA PHE A 67 9.54 -1.28 9.36
C PHE A 67 9.19 -2.76 9.19
N ASP A 68 10.04 -3.68 9.66
CA ASP A 68 9.70 -5.11 9.71
C ASP A 68 8.51 -5.34 10.65
N ALA A 69 8.52 -4.75 11.85
CA ALA A 69 7.38 -4.83 12.77
C ALA A 69 6.08 -4.28 12.14
N VAL A 70 6.14 -3.14 11.45
CA VAL A 70 4.99 -2.55 10.74
C VAL A 70 4.51 -3.47 9.60
N LYS A 71 5.41 -3.95 8.74
CA LYS A 71 5.09 -4.78 7.57
C LYS A 71 4.57 -6.17 7.96
N HIS A 72 5.03 -6.70 9.09
CA HIS A 72 4.56 -7.95 9.66
C HIS A 72 3.20 -7.79 10.37
N GLY A 73 2.78 -6.57 10.72
CA GLY A 73 1.58 -6.32 11.51
C GLY A 73 1.78 -6.55 13.01
N ASP A 74 3.02 -6.50 13.50
CA ASP A 74 3.37 -6.69 14.92
C ASP A 74 3.12 -5.41 15.72
N LEU A 75 1.84 -5.19 16.00
CA LEU A 75 1.38 -4.02 16.75
C LEU A 75 2.01 -3.95 18.16
N ASN A 76 2.33 -5.09 18.78
CA ASN A 76 2.92 -5.11 20.11
C ASN A 76 4.37 -4.62 20.08
N GLU A 77 5.16 -5.07 19.11
CA GLU A 77 6.53 -4.59 18.96
C GLU A 77 6.56 -3.12 18.51
N VAL A 78 5.64 -2.70 17.62
CA VAL A 78 5.47 -1.28 17.26
C VAL A 78 5.16 -0.42 18.49
N LYS A 79 4.23 -0.83 19.36
CA LYS A 79 3.91 -0.16 20.62
C LYS A 79 5.14 -0.01 21.52
N LYS A 80 5.90 -1.10 21.69
CA LYS A 80 7.11 -1.13 22.50
C LYS A 80 8.21 -0.24 21.94
N MET A 81 8.43 -0.23 20.63
CA MET A 81 9.42 0.63 19.98
C MET A 81 9.08 2.12 20.15
N LEU A 82 7.81 2.51 19.96
CA LEU A 82 7.39 3.90 20.21
C LEU A 82 7.55 4.30 21.68
N ALA A 83 7.21 3.42 22.63
CA ALA A 83 7.44 3.66 24.05
C ALA A 83 8.93 3.86 24.40
N ASN A 84 9.83 3.30 23.59
CA ASN A 84 11.28 3.45 23.71
C ASN A 84 11.85 4.60 22.85
N GLY A 85 11.02 5.49 22.33
CA GLY A 85 11.45 6.70 21.62
C GLY A 85 11.76 6.50 20.14
N GLN A 86 11.29 5.41 19.52
CA GLN A 86 11.32 5.28 18.06
C GLN A 86 10.61 6.49 17.42
N ASN A 87 11.26 7.11 16.43
CA ASN A 87 10.64 8.19 15.66
C ASN A 87 9.51 7.61 14.79
N ILE A 88 8.27 8.04 15.06
CA ILE A 88 7.07 7.62 14.31
C ILE A 88 7.11 8.06 12.84
N GLU A 89 7.76 9.20 12.57
CA GLU A 89 7.96 9.76 11.23
C GLU A 89 9.27 9.29 10.58
N ALA A 90 9.86 8.22 11.09
CA ALA A 90 10.96 7.56 10.41
C ALA A 90 10.56 7.20 8.96
N LYS A 91 11.54 7.23 8.07
CA LYS A 91 11.39 6.95 6.64
C LYS A 91 12.03 5.62 6.28
N ASP A 92 11.31 4.79 5.54
CA ASP A 92 11.80 3.52 5.04
C ASP A 92 12.67 3.76 3.81
N THR A 93 13.95 4.07 4.04
CA THR A 93 14.87 4.43 2.96
C THR A 93 15.09 3.29 1.96
N GLY A 94 14.84 2.04 2.36
CA GLY A 94 14.87 0.88 1.48
C GLY A 94 13.58 0.70 0.66
N SER A 95 12.56 1.52 0.89
CA SER A 95 11.25 1.43 0.24
C SER A 95 10.63 2.80 0.05
N LEU A 96 11.31 3.60 -0.78
CA LEU A 96 10.83 4.89 -1.27
C LEU A 96 10.57 5.92 -0.17
N GLU A 97 11.22 5.83 0.97
CA GLU A 97 10.99 6.75 2.11
C GLU A 97 9.55 6.71 2.65
N GLN A 98 8.87 5.58 2.55
CA GLN A 98 7.52 5.47 3.10
C GLN A 98 7.53 5.54 4.65
N THR A 99 6.49 6.13 5.24
CA THR A 99 6.28 6.14 6.70
C THR A 99 5.60 4.87 7.20
N ALA A 100 5.62 4.66 8.52
CA ALA A 100 4.90 3.55 9.15
C ALA A 100 3.39 3.60 8.85
N LEU A 101 2.80 4.80 8.92
CA LEU A 101 1.37 4.98 8.64
C LEU A 101 1.05 4.70 7.16
N GLY A 102 1.90 5.14 6.22
CA GLY A 102 1.74 4.81 4.79
C GLY A 102 1.79 3.30 4.53
N TRP A 103 2.70 2.58 5.19
CA TRP A 103 2.76 1.12 5.13
C TRP A 103 1.52 0.45 5.72
N ALA A 104 1.11 0.83 6.93
CA ALA A 104 -0.08 0.28 7.58
C ALA A 104 -1.34 0.52 6.74
N ALA A 105 -1.47 1.71 6.15
CA ALA A 105 -2.59 2.07 5.29
C ALA A 105 -2.63 1.25 3.98
N PHE A 106 -1.47 1.07 3.34
CA PHE A 106 -1.34 0.24 2.14
C PHE A 106 -1.63 -1.24 2.42
N ILE A 107 -1.05 -1.79 3.48
CA ILE A 107 -1.25 -3.19 3.91
C ILE A 107 -2.69 -3.43 4.34
N GLY A 108 -3.35 -2.39 4.87
CA GLY A 108 -4.74 -2.47 5.31
C GLY A 108 -4.90 -2.97 6.75
N ASP A 109 -3.88 -2.84 7.59
CA ASP A 109 -3.94 -3.22 9.01
C ASP A 109 -4.65 -2.12 9.81
N GLU A 110 -5.97 -2.27 10.00
CA GLU A 110 -6.83 -1.27 10.63
C GLU A 110 -6.40 -0.91 12.05
N GLU A 111 -5.95 -1.89 12.84
CA GLU A 111 -5.51 -1.68 14.22
C GLU A 111 -4.20 -0.90 14.28
N MET A 112 -3.27 -1.21 13.37
CA MET A 112 -2.01 -0.48 13.23
C MET A 112 -2.26 0.97 12.79
N VAL A 113 -3.16 1.17 11.81
CA VAL A 113 -3.58 2.51 11.37
C VAL A 113 -4.17 3.31 12.53
N ASP A 114 -5.12 2.74 13.28
CA ASP A 114 -5.72 3.40 14.44
C ASP A 114 -4.68 3.79 15.49
N TYR A 115 -3.78 2.85 15.79
CA TYR A 115 -2.75 3.11 16.77
C TYR A 115 -1.79 4.22 16.31
N LEU A 116 -1.24 4.16 15.10
CA LEU A 116 -0.31 5.16 14.59
C LEU A 116 -0.97 6.56 14.52
N ILE A 117 -2.23 6.65 14.09
CA ILE A 117 -2.99 7.92 14.11
C ILE A 117 -3.16 8.42 15.55
N SER A 118 -3.50 7.55 16.49
CA SER A 118 -3.62 7.93 17.91
C SER A 118 -2.32 8.43 18.53
N GLN A 119 -1.18 8.03 17.98
CA GLN A 119 0.16 8.50 18.37
C GLN A 119 0.60 9.76 17.61
N GLY A 120 -0.28 10.35 16.78
CA GLY A 120 -0.02 11.59 16.06
C GLY A 120 0.76 11.44 14.77
N ALA A 121 0.75 10.26 14.13
CA ALA A 121 1.34 10.08 12.81
C ALA A 121 0.76 11.06 11.79
N ASN A 122 1.62 11.65 10.95
CA ASN A 122 1.23 12.66 10.00
C ASN A 122 0.44 12.07 8.81
N LEU A 123 -0.81 12.47 8.65
CA LEU A 123 -1.66 12.06 7.52
C LEU A 123 -1.16 12.57 6.16
N TRP A 124 -0.40 13.67 6.14
CA TRP A 124 0.17 14.30 4.94
C TRP A 124 1.60 13.85 4.64
N ALA A 125 2.09 12.81 5.30
CA ALA A 125 3.41 12.29 5.00
C ALA A 125 3.49 11.76 3.56
N THR A 126 4.53 12.16 2.84
CA THR A 126 4.81 11.72 1.47
C THR A 126 5.85 10.59 1.44
N ASP A 127 5.86 9.82 0.36
CA ASP A 127 7.01 9.00 -0.04
C ASP A 127 7.81 9.74 -1.14
N LYS A 128 8.93 9.17 -1.62
CA LYS A 128 9.84 9.84 -2.55
C LYS A 128 9.41 9.82 -4.02
N ASP A 129 8.45 8.97 -4.39
CA ASP A 129 8.11 8.73 -5.80
C ASP A 129 6.63 9.01 -6.11
N ASP A 130 5.71 8.52 -5.29
CA ASP A 130 4.34 8.25 -5.71
C ASP A 130 3.30 8.71 -4.68
N VAL A 131 3.58 8.73 -3.38
CA VAL A 131 2.57 9.05 -2.35
C VAL A 131 2.67 10.49 -1.90
N TYR A 132 1.61 11.26 -2.12
CA TYR A 132 1.48 12.66 -1.65
C TYR A 132 0.77 12.80 -0.30
N ASN A 133 0.04 11.78 0.15
CA ASN A 133 -0.49 11.64 1.51
C ASN A 133 -0.97 10.20 1.77
N VAL A 134 -1.28 9.87 3.02
CA VAL A 134 -1.68 8.52 3.42
C VAL A 134 -2.94 8.01 2.72
N PHE A 135 -3.82 8.90 2.23
CA PHE A 135 -5.02 8.49 1.52
C PHE A 135 -4.69 7.78 0.21
N LYS A 136 -3.65 8.22 -0.53
CA LYS A 136 -3.16 7.48 -1.70
C LYS A 136 -2.65 6.08 -1.33
N SER A 137 -1.89 5.93 -0.23
CA SER A 137 -1.45 4.61 0.24
C SER A 137 -2.63 3.68 0.52
N ALA A 138 -3.69 4.18 1.17
CA ALA A 138 -4.91 3.43 1.43
C ALA A 138 -5.64 3.02 0.15
N VAL A 139 -5.71 3.91 -0.84
CA VAL A 139 -6.34 3.65 -2.14
C VAL A 139 -5.57 2.62 -2.96
N LEU A 140 -4.24 2.62 -2.90
CA LEU A 140 -3.39 1.56 -3.47
C LEU A 140 -3.59 0.21 -2.75
N GLY A 141 -3.98 0.26 -1.48
CA GLY A 141 -4.31 -0.89 -0.63
C GLY A 141 -5.61 -1.60 -1.03
N ASN A 142 -5.90 -2.74 -0.39
CA ASN A 142 -7.12 -3.53 -0.66
C ASN A 142 -8.16 -3.50 0.48
N ASN A 143 -7.99 -2.62 1.48
CA ASN A 143 -8.92 -2.49 2.60
C ASN A 143 -9.74 -1.19 2.52
N VAL A 144 -11.01 -1.30 2.12
CA VAL A 144 -11.92 -0.16 1.99
C VAL A 144 -12.23 0.54 3.33
N ASN A 145 -12.11 -0.15 4.46
CA ASN A 145 -12.35 0.46 5.77
C ASN A 145 -11.25 1.47 6.12
N VAL A 146 -10.00 1.16 5.78
CA VAL A 146 -8.88 2.08 5.92
C VAL A 146 -9.07 3.30 5.01
N VAL A 147 -9.51 3.10 3.76
CA VAL A 147 -9.85 4.19 2.83
C VAL A 147 -10.93 5.09 3.44
N LYS A 148 -12.04 4.52 3.90
CA LYS A 148 -13.14 5.26 4.53
C LYS A 148 -12.65 6.08 5.73
N LYS A 149 -11.89 5.45 6.62
CA LYS A 149 -11.36 6.07 7.83
C LYS A 149 -10.50 7.27 7.53
N ILE A 150 -9.52 7.12 6.64
CA ILE A 150 -8.62 8.22 6.26
C ILE A 150 -9.39 9.31 5.50
N HIS A 151 -10.29 8.93 4.59
CA HIS A 151 -11.13 9.88 3.87
C HIS A 151 -11.99 10.71 4.82
N ASP A 152 -12.58 10.09 5.85
CA ASP A 152 -13.40 10.78 6.85
C ASP A 152 -12.58 11.76 7.69
N LEU A 153 -11.34 11.40 8.04
CA LEU A 153 -10.40 12.28 8.76
C LEU A 153 -9.90 13.45 7.93
N MET A 154 -9.82 13.30 6.60
CA MET A 154 -9.27 14.30 5.68
C MET A 154 -10.34 14.87 4.74
N ARG A 155 -11.62 14.72 5.06
CA ARG A 155 -12.73 14.95 4.11
C ARG A 155 -12.76 16.36 3.52
N SER A 156 -12.39 17.38 4.30
CA SER A 156 -12.34 18.77 3.84
C SER A 156 -11.20 19.03 2.84
N ASP A 157 -10.19 18.16 2.84
CA ASP A 157 -8.91 18.42 2.18
C ASP A 157 -8.68 17.50 0.97
N ILE A 158 -9.49 16.45 0.83
CA ILE A 158 -9.42 15.48 -0.27
C ILE A 158 -10.49 15.80 -1.31
N GLU A 159 -10.05 16.29 -2.46
CA GLU A 159 -10.90 16.44 -3.65
C GLU A 159 -10.72 15.21 -4.56
N LEU A 160 -11.74 14.34 -4.62
CA LEU A 160 -11.66 13.03 -5.30
C LEU A 160 -11.37 13.12 -6.81
N ASN A 161 -11.71 14.25 -7.43
CA ASN A 161 -11.59 14.50 -8.87
C ASN A 161 -10.39 15.40 -9.21
N ASN A 162 -9.51 15.71 -8.25
CA ASN A 162 -8.37 16.58 -8.48
C ASN A 162 -7.28 15.87 -9.31
N GLN A 163 -7.05 16.36 -10.53
CA GLN A 163 -6.04 15.84 -11.48
C GLN A 163 -4.71 16.60 -11.43
N ARG A 164 -4.46 17.39 -10.38
CA ARG A 164 -3.21 18.17 -10.22
C ARG A 164 -2.26 17.56 -9.21
N VAL A 165 -2.69 16.52 -8.51
CA VAL A 165 -1.88 15.91 -7.45
C VAL A 165 -0.88 14.91 -8.02
N GLU A 166 -1.34 14.11 -9.00
CA GLU A 166 -0.49 13.22 -9.78
C GLU A 166 0.10 13.94 -10.99
N ASN A 167 1.35 13.63 -11.32
CA ASN A 167 2.06 14.27 -12.44
C ASN A 167 1.40 13.99 -13.80
N ASP A 168 0.75 12.84 -13.95
CA ASP A 168 0.03 12.45 -15.16
C ASP A 168 -1.48 12.72 -15.08
N GLY A 169 -1.96 13.26 -13.97
CA GLY A 169 -3.37 13.61 -13.74
C GLY A 169 -4.28 12.42 -13.42
N GLU A 170 -3.71 11.31 -12.95
CA GLU A 170 -4.50 10.23 -12.36
C GLU A 170 -5.34 10.72 -11.16
N THR A 171 -6.57 10.19 -11.07
CA THR A 171 -7.47 10.38 -9.92
C THR A 171 -7.50 9.12 -9.05
N PHE A 172 -8.01 9.21 -7.83
CA PHE A 172 -8.10 8.06 -6.93
C PHE A 172 -8.89 6.89 -7.50
N ILE A 173 -9.95 7.15 -8.28
CA ILE A 173 -10.73 6.06 -8.89
C ILE A 173 -9.94 5.34 -10.00
N MET A 174 -9.09 6.04 -10.73
CA MET A 174 -8.17 5.44 -11.71
C MET A 174 -7.14 4.56 -11.02
N ILE A 175 -6.50 5.06 -9.95
CA ILE A 175 -5.52 4.33 -9.14
C ILE A 175 -6.16 3.06 -8.55
N ALA A 176 -7.36 3.17 -7.99
CA ALA A 176 -8.09 2.03 -7.44
C ALA A 176 -8.47 1.01 -8.52
N ALA A 177 -8.93 1.48 -9.69
CA ALA A 177 -9.33 0.63 -10.80
C ALA A 177 -8.14 -0.14 -11.39
N SER A 178 -7.01 0.52 -11.64
CA SER A 178 -5.79 -0.10 -12.19
C SER A 178 -5.24 -1.20 -11.27
N ASN A 179 -5.44 -1.06 -9.96
CA ASN A 179 -5.00 -2.01 -8.94
C ASN A 179 -6.08 -3.02 -8.50
N ASN A 180 -7.22 -3.10 -9.21
CA ASN A 180 -8.33 -4.01 -8.92
C ASN A 180 -8.96 -3.86 -7.52
N ARG A 181 -9.04 -2.63 -6.99
CA ARG A 181 -9.59 -2.37 -5.65
C ARG A 181 -11.11 -2.15 -5.72
N LEU A 182 -11.85 -3.22 -6.02
CA LEU A 182 -13.30 -3.18 -6.31
C LEU A 182 -14.12 -2.44 -5.25
N ASN A 183 -13.88 -2.74 -3.97
CA ASN A 183 -14.64 -2.12 -2.88
C ASN A 183 -14.25 -0.65 -2.67
N THR A 184 -12.99 -0.31 -2.91
CA THR A 184 -12.52 1.08 -2.94
C THR A 184 -13.19 1.86 -4.07
N VAL A 185 -13.25 1.32 -5.29
CA VAL A 185 -13.95 1.96 -6.42
C VAL A 185 -15.43 2.17 -6.11
N LYS A 186 -16.13 1.17 -5.57
CA LYS A 186 -17.54 1.32 -5.15
C LYS A 186 -17.71 2.46 -4.14
N TYR A 187 -16.79 2.57 -3.18
CA TYR A 187 -16.82 3.62 -2.19
C TYR A 187 -16.56 5.00 -2.83
N LEU A 188 -15.51 5.14 -3.64
CA LEU A 188 -15.19 6.41 -4.29
C LEU A 188 -16.35 6.92 -5.18
N ILE A 189 -17.01 6.02 -5.93
CA ILE A 189 -18.22 6.36 -6.70
C ILE A 189 -19.34 6.87 -5.77
N SER A 190 -19.57 6.21 -4.63
CA SER A 190 -20.60 6.65 -3.68
C SER A 190 -20.29 7.99 -3.01
N GLN A 191 -19.03 8.42 -3.05
CA GLN A 191 -18.57 9.73 -2.58
C GLN A 191 -18.53 10.78 -3.70
N GLY A 192 -18.94 10.45 -4.94
CA GLY A 192 -19.00 11.39 -6.06
C GLY A 192 -17.76 11.46 -6.94
N ALA A 193 -16.88 10.45 -6.91
CA ALA A 193 -15.78 10.35 -7.87
C ALA A 193 -16.34 10.19 -9.30
N ASP A 194 -15.81 10.97 -10.24
CA ASP A 194 -16.18 10.92 -11.66
C ASP A 194 -15.45 9.76 -12.35
N VAL A 195 -16.24 8.79 -12.83
CA VAL A 195 -15.74 7.58 -13.50
C VAL A 195 -15.20 7.85 -14.90
N ASN A 196 -15.49 9.02 -15.48
CA ASN A 196 -15.22 9.35 -16.88
C ASN A 196 -14.06 10.33 -17.08
N LEU A 197 -13.40 10.78 -16.01
CA LEU A 197 -12.15 11.51 -16.17
C LEU A 197 -11.12 10.63 -16.89
N ILE A 198 -10.22 11.28 -17.61
CA ILE A 198 -9.01 10.68 -18.19
C ILE A 198 -7.79 11.41 -17.67
N THR A 199 -6.67 10.72 -17.54
CA THR A 199 -5.36 11.32 -17.24
C THR A 199 -5.08 12.55 -18.10
N THR A 200 -4.35 13.52 -17.54
CA THR A 200 -4.10 14.82 -18.19
C THR A 200 -2.71 14.90 -18.85
N THR A 201 -1.86 13.88 -18.70
CA THR A 201 -0.56 13.87 -19.36
C THR A 201 -0.69 14.05 -20.88
N GLN A 202 0.18 14.88 -21.44
CA GLN A 202 0.26 15.10 -22.88
C GLN A 202 1.34 14.22 -23.54
N ASP A 203 2.13 13.51 -22.73
CA ASP A 203 3.16 12.61 -23.23
C ASP A 203 2.51 11.30 -23.70
N LYS A 204 2.36 11.18 -25.02
CA LYS A 204 1.78 10.02 -25.71
C LYS A 204 2.59 8.73 -25.54
N SER A 205 3.83 8.82 -25.05
CA SER A 205 4.67 7.65 -24.78
C SER A 205 4.37 7.01 -23.42
N LEU A 206 3.73 7.74 -22.51
CA LEU A 206 3.36 7.21 -21.20
C LEU A 206 2.20 6.23 -21.33
N PHE A 207 2.30 5.14 -20.57
CA PHE A 207 1.25 4.15 -20.42
C PHE A 207 -0.07 4.78 -19.98
N SER A 208 -0.01 5.80 -19.13
CA SER A 208 -1.17 6.47 -18.59
C SER A 208 -1.85 7.42 -19.57
N TYR A 209 -1.29 7.72 -20.75
CA TYR A 209 -1.88 8.67 -21.70
C TYR A 209 -3.33 8.30 -22.09
N ASN A 210 -4.27 9.25 -21.95
CA ASN A 210 -5.71 9.08 -22.24
C ASN A 210 -6.39 7.90 -21.51
N HIS A 211 -5.94 7.54 -20.30
CA HIS A 211 -6.56 6.47 -19.52
C HIS A 211 -7.64 6.98 -18.59
N SER A 212 -8.83 6.37 -18.69
CA SER A 212 -9.87 6.42 -17.66
C SER A 212 -9.73 5.22 -16.71
N ALA A 213 -10.52 5.21 -15.63
CA ALA A 213 -10.66 4.03 -14.78
C ALA A 213 -11.07 2.78 -15.59
N LEU A 214 -11.96 2.92 -16.58
CA LEU A 214 -12.38 1.82 -17.44
C LEU A 214 -11.26 1.38 -18.38
N SER A 215 -10.49 2.32 -18.94
CA SER A 215 -9.33 2.01 -19.80
C SER A 215 -8.31 1.13 -19.07
N TYR A 216 -7.98 1.45 -17.81
CA TYR A 216 -7.11 0.62 -16.99
C TYR A 216 -7.71 -0.76 -16.69
N ALA A 217 -9.01 -0.82 -16.35
CA ALA A 217 -9.69 -2.09 -16.11
C ALA A 217 -9.71 -3.00 -17.35
N CYS A 218 -9.87 -2.41 -18.54
CA CYS A 218 -9.78 -3.11 -19.82
C CYS A 218 -8.37 -3.65 -20.06
N GLN A 219 -7.35 -2.80 -19.94
CA GLN A 219 -5.96 -3.15 -20.22
C GLN A 219 -5.42 -4.25 -19.30
N ASN A 220 -5.85 -4.24 -18.03
CA ASN A 220 -5.44 -5.23 -17.03
C ASN A 220 -6.36 -6.47 -17.00
N ASN A 221 -7.32 -6.60 -17.93
CA ASN A 221 -8.30 -7.70 -18.00
C ASN A 221 -9.10 -7.91 -16.69
N LEU A 222 -9.48 -6.81 -16.04
CA LEU A 222 -10.20 -6.83 -14.77
C LEU A 222 -11.72 -6.85 -15.00
N GLU A 223 -12.27 -8.00 -15.38
CA GLU A 223 -13.67 -8.13 -15.81
C GLU A 223 -14.70 -7.56 -14.82
N ASP A 224 -14.56 -7.85 -13.54
CA ASP A 224 -15.50 -7.38 -12.53
C ASP A 224 -15.39 -5.87 -12.30
N MET A 225 -14.19 -5.31 -12.48
CA MET A 225 -13.97 -3.87 -12.43
C MET A 225 -14.60 -3.19 -13.65
N GLN A 226 -14.45 -3.77 -14.85
CA GLN A 226 -15.12 -3.29 -16.06
C GLN A 226 -16.63 -3.28 -15.89
N LYS A 227 -17.24 -4.39 -15.44
CA LYS A 227 -18.69 -4.49 -15.17
C LYS A 227 -19.13 -3.43 -14.16
N LEU A 228 -18.37 -3.24 -13.08
CA LEU A 228 -18.66 -2.23 -12.07
C LEU A 228 -18.66 -0.82 -12.67
N LEU A 229 -17.63 -0.46 -13.42
CA LEU A 229 -17.48 0.88 -14.00
C LEU A 229 -18.53 1.15 -15.07
N ILE A 230 -18.76 0.20 -16.00
CA ILE A 230 -19.79 0.31 -17.04
C ILE A 230 -21.19 0.48 -16.43
N LYS A 231 -21.50 -0.29 -15.38
CA LYS A 231 -22.77 -0.15 -14.66
C LYS A 231 -22.96 1.25 -14.05
N ASN A 232 -21.88 1.95 -13.74
CA ASN A 232 -21.88 3.32 -13.21
C ASN A 232 -21.65 4.38 -14.30
N GLY A 233 -21.86 4.05 -15.58
CA GLY A 233 -21.83 5.01 -16.68
C GLY A 233 -20.45 5.34 -17.21
N ALA A 234 -19.44 4.51 -16.94
CA ALA A 234 -18.12 4.68 -17.52
C ALA A 234 -18.15 4.41 -19.04
N ILE A 235 -17.54 5.30 -19.81
CA ILE A 235 -17.27 5.13 -21.24
C ILE A 235 -15.77 4.95 -21.46
N ASN A 236 -15.41 4.08 -22.39
CA ASN A 236 -14.04 3.92 -22.82
C ASN A 236 -13.73 5.02 -23.83
N HIS A 237 -13.02 6.06 -23.39
CA HIS A 237 -12.65 7.21 -24.20
C HIS A 237 -11.70 6.87 -25.36
N ILE A 238 -11.08 5.68 -25.33
CA ILE A 238 -10.24 5.19 -26.43
C ILE A 238 -11.11 4.65 -27.58
N THR A 239 -12.20 3.94 -27.27
CA THR A 239 -13.10 3.34 -28.29
C THR A 239 -14.34 4.18 -28.57
N GLY A 240 -14.68 5.14 -27.69
CA GLY A 240 -15.91 5.92 -27.74
C GLY A 240 -17.17 5.12 -27.33
N THR A 241 -17.01 3.92 -26.77
CA THR A 241 -18.11 3.03 -26.36
C THR A 241 -17.90 2.48 -24.95
N THR A 242 -18.79 1.65 -24.42
CA THR A 242 -18.55 0.92 -23.16
C THR A 242 -17.67 -0.33 -23.34
N SER A 243 -17.24 -0.63 -24.58
CA SER A 243 -16.43 -1.80 -24.90
C SER A 243 -14.94 -1.54 -24.68
N CYS A 244 -14.23 -2.56 -24.18
CA CYS A 244 -12.77 -2.58 -24.17
C CYS A 244 -12.16 -2.71 -25.57
N TYR A 245 -12.93 -3.22 -26.53
CA TYR A 245 -12.54 -3.51 -27.92
C TYR A 245 -13.53 -2.95 -28.93
#